data_AF-A0A1M3LYK8-F1
#
_entry.id   AF-A0A1M3LYK8-F1
#
_cell.length_a   1.000
_cell.length_b   1.000
_cell.length_c   1.000
_cell.angle_alpha   90.00
_cell.angle_beta   90.00
_cell.angle_gamma   90.00
#
_symmetry.space_group_name_H-M   'P 1'
#
loop_
_entity.id
_entity.type
_entity.pdbx_description
1 polymer ?
#
loop_
_entity_poly.entity_id
_entity_poly.type
_entity_poly.pdbx_seq_one_letter_code
_entity_poly.pdbx_strand_id
1 'polypeptide(L)'
;MGNRQRLQIIDYAEKGAAEVAVIPLGLDGFDRIEAVQRLLSALHGRAIPPDTRLTRQQRARLRKMLQAFDGDRDGATQQEIAQVIFDIGRLDRDEWQASSARHGVKALLRDARTMIAGGYRKLLRHRRRK
;
A
#
# COMPACT_ATOMS: atom_id res chain seq x y z
N MET A 1 -20.18 -5.35 -8.24
CA MET A 1 -20.22 -6.49 -7.29
C MET A 1 -18.83 -6.69 -6.71
N GLY A 2 -18.62 -6.29 -5.45
CA GLY A 2 -17.30 -6.31 -4.82
C GLY A 2 -16.94 -7.71 -4.33
N ASN A 3 -15.84 -8.28 -4.84
CA ASN A 3 -15.22 -9.49 -4.28
C ASN A 3 -14.78 -9.20 -2.84
N ARG A 4 -15.67 -9.46 -1.88
CA ARG A 4 -15.39 -9.42 -0.45
C ARG A 4 -14.43 -10.57 -0.15
N GLN A 5 -13.14 -10.28 -0.02
CA GLN A 5 -12.20 -11.24 0.52
C GLN A 5 -12.56 -11.45 2.00
N ARG A 6 -13.03 -12.65 2.32
CA ARG A 6 -13.34 -13.07 3.69
C ARG A 6 -12.14 -13.89 4.16
N LEU A 7 -11.41 -13.38 5.14
CA LEU A 7 -10.47 -14.19 5.92
C LEU A 7 -11.30 -14.77 7.08
N GLN A 8 -11.45 -16.09 7.10
CA GLN A 8 -11.95 -16.79 8.28
C GLN A 8 -10.72 -17.41 8.93
N ILE A 9 -10.30 -16.84 10.06
CA ILE A 9 -9.40 -17.52 10.98
C ILE A 9 -10.34 -18.35 11.84
N ILE A 10 -10.44 -19.63 11.50
CA ILE A 10 -11.09 -20.60 12.38
C ILE A 10 -9.98 -21.06 13.30
N ASP A 11 -10.03 -20.62 14.54
CA ASP A 11 -9.13 -21.12 15.56
C ASP A 11 -9.52 -22.56 15.87
N TYR A 12 -8.88 -23.50 15.20
CA TYR A 12 -8.92 -24.92 15.54
C TYR A 12 -8.02 -25.17 16.76
N ALA A 13 -8.08 -24.35 17.80
CA ALA A 13 -7.27 -24.55 19.00
C ALA A 13 -7.83 -25.68 19.87
N GLU A 14 -7.69 -26.92 19.41
CA GLU A 14 -7.13 -27.93 20.30
C GLU A 14 -5.61 -27.76 20.25
N LYS A 15 -4.96 -27.65 21.41
CA LYS A 15 -3.49 -27.53 21.51
C LYS A 15 -2.82 -28.57 20.61
N GLY A 16 -2.15 -28.12 19.55
CA GLY A 16 -1.44 -28.99 18.60
C GLY A 16 -2.09 -29.14 17.21
N ALA A 17 -3.19 -28.44 16.91
CA ALA A 17 -3.80 -28.50 15.58
C ALA A 17 -2.93 -27.81 14.50
N ALA A 18 -2.81 -28.46 13.35
CA ALA A 18 -2.10 -27.93 12.19
C ALA A 18 -2.80 -26.67 11.64
N GLU A 19 -2.02 -25.64 11.30
CA GLU A 19 -2.55 -24.47 10.60
C GLU A 19 -2.92 -24.84 9.16
N VAL A 20 -4.15 -24.54 8.74
CA VAL A 20 -4.68 -24.88 7.41
C VAL A 20 -5.11 -23.61 6.67
N ALA A 21 -4.71 -23.48 5.41
CA ALA A 21 -5.19 -22.44 4.50
C ALA A 21 -6.07 -23.05 3.40
N VAL A 22 -7.35 -22.66 3.34
CA VAL A 22 -8.26 -23.06 2.26
C VAL A 22 -8.26 -21.99 1.16
N ILE A 23 -7.84 -22.36 -0.05
CA ILE A 23 -7.68 -21.44 -1.18
C ILE A 23 -8.67 -21.79 -2.29
N PRO A 24 -9.66 -20.92 -2.56
CA PRO A 24 -10.51 -21.04 -3.74
C PRO A 24 -9.69 -20.95 -5.03
N LEU A 25 -9.90 -21.90 -5.94
CA LEU A 25 -9.16 -22.03 -7.21
C LEU A 25 -9.63 -21.07 -8.32
N GLY A 26 -10.11 -19.87 -7.96
CA GLY A 26 -10.41 -18.81 -8.92
C GLY A 26 -9.13 -18.11 -9.42
N LEU A 27 -9.26 -17.14 -10.34
CA LEU A 27 -8.10 -16.38 -10.86
C LEU A 27 -7.27 -15.71 -9.76
N ASP A 28 -7.93 -15.20 -8.71
CA ASP A 28 -7.29 -14.62 -7.52
C ASP A 28 -6.58 -15.68 -6.64
N GLY A 29 -6.71 -16.98 -6.94
CA GLY A 29 -6.10 -18.09 -6.23
C GLY A 29 -4.57 -18.09 -6.30
N PHE A 30 -3.99 -17.70 -7.43
CA PHE A 30 -2.54 -17.55 -7.57
C PHE A 30 -1.97 -16.50 -6.58
N ASP A 31 -2.65 -15.36 -6.44
CA ASP A 31 -2.25 -14.33 -5.46
C ASP A 31 -2.31 -14.86 -4.02
N ARG A 32 -3.28 -15.73 -3.73
CA ARG A 32 -3.48 -16.33 -2.40
C ARG A 32 -2.42 -17.40 -2.10
N ILE A 33 -2.05 -18.23 -3.07
CA ILE A 33 -0.99 -19.23 -2.91
C ILE A 33 0.33 -18.55 -2.57
N GLU A 34 0.70 -17.49 -3.30
CA GLU A 34 1.91 -16.74 -3.00
C GLU A 34 1.85 -16.09 -1.60
N ALA A 35 0.70 -15.51 -1.23
CA ALA A 35 0.51 -14.94 0.11
C ALA A 35 0.68 -16.00 1.22
N VAL A 36 0.12 -17.19 1.03
CA VAL A 36 0.24 -18.33 1.96
C VAL A 36 1.68 -18.83 2.03
N GLN A 37 2.40 -18.92 0.91
CA GLN A 37 3.81 -19.31 0.90
C GLN A 37 4.67 -18.31 1.70
N ARG A 38 4.41 -17.01 1.55
CA ARG A 38 5.10 -15.96 2.31
C ARG A 38 4.78 -16.04 3.80
N LEU A 39 3.51 -16.27 4.15
CA LEU A 39 3.07 -16.44 5.53
C LEU A 39 3.73 -17.66 6.17
N LEU A 40 3.69 -18.82 5.51
CA LEU A 40 4.31 -20.05 5.98
C LEU A 40 5.83 -19.90 6.17
N SER A 41 6.48 -19.16 5.27
CA SER A 41 7.91 -18.84 5.41
C SER A 41 8.17 -18.01 6.67
N ALA A 42 7.33 -16.99 6.95
CA ALA A 42 7.46 -16.15 8.13
C ALA A 42 7.21 -16.94 9.43
N LEU A 43 6.17 -17.78 9.47
CA LEU A 43 5.82 -18.60 10.63
C LEU A 43 6.92 -19.59 11.03
N HIS A 44 7.64 -20.12 10.05
CA HIS A 44 8.73 -21.06 10.29
C HIS A 44 10.12 -20.43 10.25
N GLY A 45 10.23 -19.11 10.32
CA GLY A 45 11.52 -18.39 10.36
C GLY A 45 12.38 -18.59 9.10
N ARG A 46 11.76 -18.92 7.97
CA ARG A 46 12.45 -19.06 6.67
C ARG A 46 12.54 -17.72 5.95
N ALA A 47 13.46 -17.63 4.99
CA ALA A 47 13.56 -16.48 4.11
C ALA A 47 12.21 -16.23 3.39
N ILE A 48 11.64 -15.04 3.58
CA ILE A 48 10.35 -14.67 3.00
C ILE A 48 10.55 -14.33 1.51
N PRO A 49 9.83 -14.99 0.58
CA PRO A 49 9.89 -14.67 -0.84
C PRO A 49 9.60 -13.18 -1.12
N PRO A 50 10.17 -12.56 -2.17
CA PRO A 50 9.92 -11.15 -2.49
C PRO A 50 8.48 -10.91 -2.94
N ASP A 51 7.93 -9.72 -2.64
CA ASP A 51 6.59 -9.32 -3.11
C ASP A 51 6.74 -8.57 -4.42
N THR A 52 6.32 -9.21 -5.51
CA THR A 52 6.47 -8.72 -6.88
C THR A 52 5.24 -7.93 -7.36
N ARG A 53 4.19 -7.80 -6.54
CA ARG A 53 2.98 -7.01 -6.88
C ARG A 53 3.29 -5.53 -7.12
N LEU A 54 4.35 -5.02 -6.51
CA LEU A 54 4.74 -3.60 -6.56
C LEU A 54 6.20 -3.44 -6.94
N THR A 55 6.46 -2.58 -7.93
CA THR A 55 7.83 -2.13 -8.23
C THR A 55 8.37 -1.26 -7.10
N ARG A 56 9.70 -1.13 -7.01
CA ARG A 56 10.35 -0.24 -6.03
C ARG A 56 9.84 1.21 -6.15
N GLN A 57 9.65 1.70 -7.38
CA GLN A 57 9.12 3.04 -7.66
C GLN A 57 7.68 3.20 -7.19
N GLN A 58 6.81 2.22 -7.45
CA GLN A 58 5.42 2.24 -6.96
C GLN A 58 5.37 2.25 -5.43
N ARG A 59 6.18 1.41 -4.78
CA ARG A 59 6.28 1.37 -3.31
C ARG A 59 6.76 2.69 -2.72
N ALA A 60 7.78 3.31 -3.33
CA ALA A 60 8.27 4.63 -2.92
C ALA A 60 7.19 5.70 -3.05
N ARG A 61 6.44 5.71 -4.17
CA ARG A 61 5.34 6.64 -4.37
C ARG A 61 4.22 6.45 -3.36
N LEU A 62 3.83 5.21 -3.05
CA LEU A 62 2.81 4.90 -2.05
C LEU A 62 3.20 5.39 -0.65
N ARG A 63 4.48 5.28 -0.28
CA ARG A 63 4.98 5.86 0.99
C ARG A 63 4.85 7.38 1.00
N LYS A 64 5.25 8.06 -0.08
CA LYS A 64 5.09 9.52 -0.21
C LYS A 64 3.62 9.94 -0.13
N MET A 65 2.71 9.15 -0.72
CA MET A 65 1.27 9.41 -0.63
C MET A 65 0.76 9.29 0.81
N LEU A 66 1.19 8.26 1.55
CA LEU A 66 0.83 8.08 2.95
C LEU A 66 1.38 9.22 3.81
N GLN A 67 2.68 9.54 3.67
CA GLN A 67 3.31 10.63 4.40
C GLN A 67 2.67 11.99 4.10
N ALA A 68 2.31 12.27 2.84
CA ALA A 68 1.60 13.49 2.48
C ALA A 68 0.24 13.57 3.17
N PHE A 69 -0.50 12.45 3.18
CA PHE A 69 -1.81 12.39 3.83
C PHE A 69 -1.71 12.56 5.35
N ASP A 70 -0.75 11.90 5.99
CA ASP A 70 -0.53 12.02 7.44
C ASP A 70 -0.18 13.48 7.81
N GLY A 71 0.69 14.13 7.03
CA GLY A 71 0.99 15.55 7.20
C GLY A 71 -0.22 16.46 7.01
N ASP A 72 -1.00 16.27 5.95
CA ASP A 72 -2.24 17.05 5.68
C ASP A 72 -3.26 16.86 6.81
N ARG A 73 -3.40 15.62 7.32
CA ARG A 73 -4.27 15.29 8.45
C ARG A 73 -3.82 15.94 9.75
N ASP A 74 -2.50 16.04 9.96
CA ASP A 74 -1.91 16.65 11.14
C ASP A 74 -1.77 18.19 11.01
N GLY A 75 -2.29 18.78 9.93
CA GLY A 75 -2.40 20.23 9.73
C GLY A 75 -1.24 20.89 8.99
N ALA A 76 -0.29 20.11 8.45
CA ALA A 76 0.80 20.64 7.65
C ALA A 76 0.29 21.26 6.34
N THR A 77 0.84 22.41 5.98
CA THR A 77 0.59 23.04 4.68
C THR A 77 1.18 22.21 3.54
N GLN A 78 0.65 22.37 2.34
CA GLN A 78 1.20 21.70 1.14
C GLN A 78 2.68 22.04 0.91
N GLN A 79 3.13 23.23 1.32
CA GLN A 79 4.53 23.63 1.19
C GLN A 79 5.42 22.95 2.22
N GLU A 80 4.97 22.76 3.46
CA GLU A 80 5.70 21.97 4.48
C GLU A 80 5.79 20.50 4.06
N ILE A 81 4.69 19.93 3.53
CA ILE A 81 4.68 18.59 2.96
C ILE A 81 5.68 18.50 1.79
N ALA A 82 5.74 19.50 0.92
CA ALA A 82 6.66 19.54 -0.21
C ALA A 82 8.12 19.57 0.24
N GLN A 83 8.45 20.41 1.24
CA GLN A 83 9.79 20.51 1.82
C GLN A 83 10.30 19.14 2.28
N VAL A 84 9.46 18.37 2.99
CA VAL A 84 9.83 17.04 3.49
C VAL A 84 9.88 15.98 2.37
N ILE A 85 8.91 15.96 1.46
CA ILE A 85 8.77 14.86 0.48
C ILE A 85 9.71 15.01 -0.72
N PHE A 86 10.01 16.25 -1.10
CA PHE A 86 10.84 16.60 -2.25
C PHE A 86 12.20 17.19 -1.85
N ASP A 87 12.47 17.33 -0.56
CA ASP A 87 13.73 17.87 -0.04
C ASP A 87 14.06 19.25 -0.63
N ILE A 88 13.06 20.13 -0.59
CA ILE A 88 13.18 21.52 -1.08
C ILE A 88 13.19 22.49 0.09
N GLY A 89 13.80 23.66 -0.10
CA GLY A 89 13.73 24.76 0.87
C GLY A 89 12.36 25.41 0.94
N ARG A 90 12.16 26.27 1.94
CA ARG A 90 11.01 27.17 1.99
C ARG A 90 11.08 28.14 0.82
N LEU A 91 9.99 28.25 0.09
CA LEU A 91 9.81 29.19 -1.02
C LEU A 91 8.97 30.37 -0.56
N ASP A 92 9.11 31.51 -1.20
CA ASP A 92 8.15 32.59 -1.00
C ASP A 92 6.79 32.28 -1.66
N ARG A 93 5.87 33.25 -1.62
CA ARG A 93 4.52 33.08 -2.16
C ARG A 93 4.54 32.83 -3.67
N ASP A 94 5.30 33.61 -4.42
CA ASP A 94 5.25 33.61 -5.88
C ASP A 94 6.01 32.41 -6.44
N GLU A 95 7.17 32.11 -5.86
CA GLU A 95 7.92 30.88 -6.09
C GLU A 95 7.07 29.64 -5.79
N TRP A 96 6.33 29.63 -4.68
CA TRP A 96 5.45 28.51 -4.34
C TRP A 96 4.30 28.35 -5.34
N GLN A 97 3.72 29.43 -5.84
CA GLN A 97 2.64 29.35 -6.84
C GLN A 97 3.13 28.81 -8.18
N ALA A 98 4.36 29.16 -8.59
CA ALA A 98 4.98 28.66 -9.81
C ALA A 98 5.62 27.27 -9.68
N SER A 99 5.79 26.77 -8.45
CA SER A 99 6.56 25.54 -8.18
C SER A 99 5.88 24.27 -8.69
N SER A 100 6.64 23.42 -9.38
CA SER A 100 6.21 22.07 -9.75
C SER A 100 5.97 21.17 -8.52
N ALA A 101 6.64 21.45 -7.39
CA ALA A 101 6.47 20.71 -6.14
C ALA A 101 5.04 20.85 -5.58
N ARG A 102 4.42 22.02 -5.78
CA ARG A 102 3.00 22.25 -5.44
C ARG A 102 2.07 21.29 -6.17
N HIS A 103 2.28 21.13 -7.48
CA HIS A 103 1.52 20.17 -8.29
C HIS A 103 1.81 18.73 -7.85
N GLY A 104 3.07 18.42 -7.51
CA GLY A 104 3.49 17.14 -6.96
C GLY A 104 2.74 16.76 -5.69
N VAL A 105 2.70 17.65 -4.68
CA VAL A 105 1.97 17.42 -3.43
C VAL A 105 0.47 17.29 -3.68
N LYS A 106 -0.12 18.16 -4.51
CA LYS A 106 -1.55 18.08 -4.85
C LYS A 106 -1.92 16.73 -5.46
N ALA A 107 -1.07 16.21 -6.35
CA ALA A 107 -1.27 14.89 -6.95
C ALA A 107 -1.12 13.75 -5.92
N LEU A 108 -0.11 13.82 -5.04
CA LEU A 108 0.07 12.83 -3.96
C LEU A 108 -1.15 12.79 -3.04
N LEU A 109 -1.65 13.94 -2.59
CA LEU A 109 -2.80 14.03 -1.70
C LEU A 109 -4.08 13.49 -2.33
N ARG A 110 -4.35 13.86 -3.59
CA ARG A 110 -5.51 13.34 -4.35
C ARG A 110 -5.46 11.82 -4.46
N ASP A 111 -4.31 11.29 -4.84
CA ASP A 111 -4.15 9.86 -5.03
C ASP A 111 -4.19 9.14 -3.67
N ALA A 112 -3.66 9.73 -2.60
CA ALA A 112 -3.69 9.17 -1.25
C ALA A 112 -5.13 9.01 -0.76
N ARG A 113 -5.95 10.05 -0.93
CA ARG A 113 -7.40 9.99 -0.63
C ARG A 113 -8.10 8.86 -1.38
N THR A 114 -7.76 8.68 -2.67
CA THR A 114 -8.30 7.58 -3.49
C THR A 114 -7.88 6.20 -2.96
N MET A 115 -6.62 6.07 -2.52
CA MET A 115 -6.12 4.84 -1.94
C MET A 115 -6.80 4.50 -0.62
N ILE A 116 -6.95 5.47 0.27
CA ILE A 116 -7.56 5.31 1.60
C ILE A 116 -9.06 5.01 1.48
N ALA A 117 -9.75 5.60 0.50
CA ALA A 117 -11.16 5.32 0.18
C ALA A 117 -11.42 3.90 -0.39
N GLY A 118 -10.49 2.97 -0.21
CA GLY A 118 -10.62 1.57 -0.63
C GLY A 118 -9.79 1.19 -1.87
N GLY A 119 -9.10 2.15 -2.49
CA GLY A 119 -8.16 1.89 -3.59
C GLY A 119 -7.01 0.95 -3.20
N TYR A 120 -6.61 0.93 -1.93
CA TYR A 120 -5.57 0.03 -1.40
C TYR A 120 -5.81 -1.45 -1.68
N ARG A 121 -7.07 -1.88 -1.84
CA ARG A 121 -7.40 -3.29 -2.13
C ARG A 121 -6.83 -3.76 -3.47
N LYS A 122 -6.53 -2.85 -4.39
CA LYS A 122 -5.87 -3.15 -5.67
C LYS A 122 -4.40 -3.54 -5.50
N LEU A 123 -3.76 -3.16 -4.38
CA LEU A 123 -2.36 -3.53 -4.08
C LEU A 123 -2.23 -5.01 -3.69
N LEU A 124 -3.34 -5.65 -3.27
CA LEU A 124 -3.36 -7.04 -2.82
C LEU A 124 -3.42 -8.06 -3.97
N ARG A 125 -3.43 -7.60 -5.22
CA ARG A 125 -3.58 -8.44 -6.40
C ARG A 125 -2.51 -8.11 -7.42
N HIS A 126 -1.97 -9.11 -8.09
CA HIS A 126 -1.17 -8.87 -9.27
C HIS A 126 -2.01 -8.13 -10.32
N ARG A 127 -1.41 -7.12 -10.94
CA ARG A 127 -2.02 -6.44 -12.08
C ARG A 127 -2.01 -7.42 -13.26
N ARG A 128 -3.13 -8.11 -13.46
CA ARG A 128 -3.34 -8.91 -14.66
C ARG A 128 -3.46 -7.96 -15.85
N ARG A 129 -2.53 -8.06 -16.81
CA ARG A 129 -2.74 -7.49 -18.14
C ARG A 129 -3.96 -8.20 -18.74
N LYS A 130 -4.94 -7.44 -19.21
CA LYS A 130 -5.95 -7.98 -20.12
C LYS A 130 -5.29 -8.24 -21.45
#